data_AF-A0A937ZLL1-F1
#
_entry.id   AF-A0A937ZLL1-F1
#
_cell.length_a   1.000
_cell.length_b   1.000
_cell.length_c   1.000
_cell.angle_alpha   90.00
_cell.angle_beta   90.00
_cell.angle_gamma   90.00
#
_symmetry.space_group_name_H-M   'P 1'
#
loop_
_entity.id
_entity.type
_entity.pdbx_description
1 polymer ?
#
loop_
_entity_poly.entity_id
_entity_poly.type
_entity_poly.pdbx_seq_one_letter_code
_entity_poly.pdbx_strand_id
1 'polypeptide(L)'
;ELIVAGRPAILVPWQGAAGDHQTANAAALTSCGGGWAFAEAEFTPAALAACLRALMSDPAALAAAAAAARRAGPADAAQRLADLVEEVALAQAHPAARPDDGRQADDPIQQREALA
;
A
#
# COMPACT_ATOMS: atom_id res chain seq x y z
N GLU A 1 10.91 -0.40 0.22
CA GLU A 1 12.34 -0.18 -0.14
C GLU A 1 13.19 -1.44 -0.01
N LEU A 2 13.36 -2.03 1.18
CA LEU A 2 14.21 -3.23 1.40
C LEU A 2 13.89 -4.40 0.47
N ILE A 3 12.59 -4.68 0.30
CA ILE A 3 12.05 -5.67 -0.62
C ILE A 3 12.51 -5.40 -2.06
N VAL A 4 12.29 -4.18 -2.56
CA VAL A 4 12.69 -3.77 -3.93
C VAL A 4 14.21 -3.82 -4.11
N ALA A 5 14.97 -3.43 -3.08
CA ALA A 5 16.44 -3.51 -3.09
C ALA A 5 16.96 -4.96 -3.02
N GLY A 6 16.12 -5.93 -2.66
CA GLY A 6 16.51 -7.31 -2.41
C GLY A 6 17.53 -7.44 -1.28
N ARG A 7 17.42 -6.58 -0.26
CA ARG A 7 18.36 -6.54 0.87
C ARG A 7 17.70 -7.16 2.10
N PRO A 8 18.31 -8.20 2.68
CA PRO A 8 17.83 -8.73 3.94
C PRO A 8 18.07 -7.73 5.06
N ALA A 9 17.21 -7.74 6.07
CA ALA A 9 17.25 -6.80 7.18
C ALA A 9 16.86 -7.48 8.51
N ILE A 10 17.36 -6.90 9.60
CA ILE A 10 16.88 -7.13 10.96
C ILE A 10 16.00 -5.93 11.31
N LEU A 11 14.72 -6.16 11.55
CA LEU A 11 13.74 -5.12 11.84
C LEU A 11 13.43 -5.08 13.33
N VAL A 12 13.24 -3.88 13.87
CA VAL A 12 12.79 -3.68 15.26
C VAL A 12 11.56 -2.78 15.21
N PRO A 13 10.34 -3.36 15.10
CA PRO A 13 9.12 -2.58 15.00
C PRO A 13 8.89 -1.77 16.27
N TRP A 14 8.83 -0.45 16.10
CA TRP A 14 8.54 0.46 17.20
C TRP A 14 7.09 0.27 17.68
N GLN A 15 6.93 0.00 18.98
CA GLN A 15 5.64 -0.30 19.61
C GLN A 15 4.80 0.96 19.92
N GLY A 16 5.40 2.15 19.89
CA GLY A 16 4.73 3.41 20.20
C GLY A 16 3.96 4.03 19.02
N ALA A 17 4.00 3.42 17.84
CA ALA A 17 3.22 3.87 16.69
C ALA A 17 1.75 3.47 16.85
N ALA A 18 0.83 4.43 16.73
CA ALA A 18 -0.60 4.14 16.72
C ALA A 18 -0.93 3.09 15.64
N GLY A 19 -1.60 2.00 16.04
CA GLY A 19 -2.17 1.01 15.13
C GLY A 19 -1.35 -0.26 14.85
N ASP A 20 -0.18 -0.48 15.48
CA ASP A 20 0.64 -1.70 15.27
C ASP A 20 1.10 -1.94 13.81
N HIS A 21 1.03 -0.89 12.97
CA HIS A 21 1.36 -0.98 11.55
C HIS A 21 2.84 -1.33 11.30
N GLN A 22 3.74 -1.00 12.24
CA GLN A 22 5.16 -1.34 12.10
C GLN A 22 5.41 -2.84 12.22
N THR A 23 4.63 -3.54 13.04
CA THR A 23 4.69 -5.00 13.13
C THR A 23 4.22 -5.64 11.82
N ALA A 24 3.15 -5.10 11.21
CA ALA A 24 2.69 -5.54 9.89
C ALA A 24 3.75 -5.32 8.80
N ASN A 25 4.41 -4.16 8.79
CA ASN A 25 5.51 -3.88 7.86
C ASN A 25 6.67 -4.86 8.02
N ALA A 26 7.04 -5.20 9.26
CA ALA A 26 8.08 -6.19 9.49
C ALA A 26 7.64 -7.59 9.07
N ALA A 27 6.38 -7.97 9.35
CA ALA A 27 5.80 -9.23 8.93
C ALA A 27 5.83 -9.41 7.40
N ALA A 28 5.63 -8.33 6.62
CA ALA A 28 5.72 -8.39 5.17
C ALA A 28 7.09 -8.86 4.65
N LEU A 29 8.18 -8.51 5.34
CA LEU A 29 9.53 -8.98 5.00
C LEU A 29 9.88 -10.33 5.63
N THR A 30 9.52 -10.56 6.90
CA THR A 30 9.91 -11.78 7.62
C THR A 30 9.11 -12.99 7.16
N SER A 31 7.82 -12.85 6.85
CA SER A 31 6.95 -13.96 6.41
C SER A 31 7.38 -14.58 5.08
N CYS A 32 8.02 -13.82 4.19
CA CYS A 32 8.60 -14.35 2.95
C CYS A 32 10.02 -14.91 3.13
N GLY A 33 10.58 -14.87 4.35
CA GLY A 33 11.97 -15.25 4.63
C GLY A 33 12.99 -14.20 4.20
N GLY A 34 12.56 -12.97 3.91
CA GLY A 34 13.42 -11.88 3.45
C GLY A 34 14.23 -11.21 4.56
N GLY A 35 14.00 -11.55 5.83
CA GLY A 35 14.70 -10.95 6.96
C GLY A 35 14.22 -11.48 8.31
N TRP A 36 14.63 -10.80 9.37
CA TRP A 36 14.33 -11.13 10.76
C TRP A 36 13.70 -9.94 11.46
N ALA A 37 13.01 -10.19 12.57
CA ALA A 37 12.48 -9.14 13.42
C ALA A 37 12.74 -9.44 14.89
N PHE A 38 12.99 -8.39 15.67
CA PHE A 38 12.96 -8.40 17.13
C PHE A 38 11.75 -7.62 17.61
N ALA A 39 11.08 -8.12 18.65
CA ALA A 39 10.24 -7.25 19.46
C ALA A 39 11.13 -6.18 20.13
N GLU A 40 10.65 -4.94 20.24
CA GLU A 40 11.43 -3.84 20.82
C GLU A 40 11.95 -4.17 22.23
N ALA A 41 11.12 -4.84 23.05
CA ALA A 41 11.49 -5.27 24.40
C ALA A 41 12.61 -6.35 24.44
N GLU A 42 12.79 -7.09 23.35
CA GLU A 42 13.79 -8.16 23.23
C GLU A 42 15.07 -7.68 22.53
N PHE A 43 15.04 -6.47 21.95
CA PHE A 43 16.16 -5.89 21.21
C PHE A 43 17.26 -5.39 22.15
N THR A 44 18.07 -6.33 22.61
CA THR A 44 19.22 -6.08 23.47
C THR A 44 20.54 -6.21 22.70
N PRO A 45 21.64 -5.58 23.16
CA PRO A 45 22.96 -5.75 22.53
C PRO A 45 23.40 -7.22 22.45
N ALA A 46 23.12 -8.01 23.49
CA ALA A 46 23.49 -9.42 23.53
C ALA A 46 22.71 -10.25 22.48
N ALA A 47 21.39 -10.02 22.37
CA ALA A 47 20.54 -10.70 21.40
C ALA A 47 20.91 -10.33 19.96
N LEU A 48 21.12 -9.03 19.67
CA LEU A 48 21.57 -8.57 18.36
C LEU A 48 22.94 -9.17 17.99
N ALA A 49 23.90 -9.17 18.92
CA ALA A 49 25.22 -9.72 18.65
C ALA A 49 25.18 -11.24 18.38
N ALA A 50 24.30 -11.98 19.09
CA ALA A 50 24.09 -13.41 18.82
C ALA A 50 23.49 -13.64 17.43
N CYS A 51 22.46 -12.87 17.06
CA CYS A 51 21.86 -12.92 15.73
C CYS A 51 22.89 -12.61 14.63
N LEU A 52 23.64 -11.51 14.74
CA LEU A 52 24.67 -11.14 13.77
C LEU A 52 25.73 -12.24 13.62
N ARG A 53 26.21 -12.83 14.72
CA ARG A 53 27.17 -13.95 14.64
C ARG A 53 26.61 -15.15 13.90
N ALA A 54 25.35 -15.51 14.15
CA ALA A 54 24.70 -16.62 13.46
C ALA A 54 24.60 -16.34 11.95
N LEU A 55 24.17 -15.15 11.57
CA LEU A 55 24.04 -14.74 10.17
C LEU A 55 25.38 -14.65 9.44
N MET A 56 26.41 -14.10 10.08
CA MET A 56 27.76 -14.02 9.50
C MET A 56 28.40 -15.40 9.32
N SER A 57 27.97 -16.39 10.10
CA SER A 57 28.44 -17.78 9.98
C SER A 57 27.70 -18.56 8.89
N ASP A 58 26.61 -18.03 8.34
CA ASP A 58 25.83 -18.65 7.26
C ASP A 58 25.55 -17.66 6.10
N PRO A 59 26.54 -17.45 5.22
CA PRO A 59 26.36 -16.62 4.03
C PRO A 59 25.27 -17.13 3.08
N ALA A 60 24.98 -18.44 3.08
CA ALA A 60 23.96 -19.03 2.22
C ALA A 60 22.55 -18.61 2.66
N ALA A 61 22.29 -18.60 3.97
CA ALA A 61 21.05 -18.06 4.53
C ALA A 61 20.86 -16.58 4.17
N LEU A 62 21.92 -15.76 4.23
CA LEU A 62 21.87 -14.36 3.81
C LEU A 62 21.53 -14.19 2.32
N ALA A 63 22.13 -15.01 1.45
CA ALA A 63 21.83 -14.99 0.03
C ALA A 63 20.38 -15.43 -0.26
N ALA A 64 19.89 -16.46 0.43
CA ALA A 64 18.51 -16.92 0.32
C ALA A 64 17.53 -15.84 0.77
N ALA A 65 17.80 -15.16 1.88
CA ALA A 65 16.99 -14.06 2.38
C ALA A 65 16.98 -12.86 1.42
N ALA A 66 18.14 -12.51 0.83
CA ALA A 66 18.22 -11.48 -0.21
C ALA A 66 17.36 -11.80 -1.44
N ALA A 67 17.40 -13.06 -1.89
CA ALA A 67 16.59 -13.52 -3.01
C ALA A 67 15.09 -13.53 -2.67
N ALA A 68 14.73 -13.93 -1.45
CA ALA A 68 13.36 -13.89 -0.95
C ALA A 68 12.82 -12.45 -0.88
N ALA A 69 13.57 -11.53 -0.28
CA ALA A 69 13.23 -10.11 -0.21
C ALA A 69 12.98 -9.54 -1.62
N ARG A 70 13.84 -9.86 -2.60
CA ARG A 70 13.68 -9.39 -3.99
C ARG A 70 12.39 -9.85 -4.66
N ARG A 71 11.90 -11.04 -4.30
CA ARG A 71 10.66 -11.60 -4.88
C ARG A 71 9.39 -11.10 -4.21
N ALA A 72 9.49 -10.52 -3.02
CA ALA A 72 8.34 -10.27 -2.16
C ALA A 72 7.50 -9.04 -2.53
N GLY A 73 7.95 -8.18 -3.44
CA GLY A 73 7.22 -6.94 -3.72
C GLY A 73 7.29 -6.47 -5.18
N PRO A 74 6.17 -5.94 -5.70
CA PRO A 74 6.12 -5.34 -7.02
C PRO A 74 6.95 -4.05 -7.05
N ALA A 75 7.85 -3.94 -8.03
CA ALA A 75 8.58 -2.70 -8.31
C ALA A 75 7.68 -1.61 -8.93
N ASP A 76 6.48 -2.00 -9.38
CA ASP A 76 5.50 -1.18 -10.10
C ASP A 76 4.27 -0.83 -9.24
N ALA A 77 4.39 -0.88 -7.90
CA ALA A 77 3.27 -0.60 -6.99
C ALA A 77 2.58 0.75 -7.25
N ALA A 78 3.35 1.79 -7.60
CA ALA A 78 2.81 3.11 -7.94
C ALA A 78 2.00 3.07 -9.25
N GLN A 79 2.48 2.35 -10.26
CA GLN A 79 1.77 2.18 -11.54
C GLN A 79 0.45 1.43 -11.31
N ARG A 80 0.50 0.31 -10.59
CA ARG A 80 -0.70 -0.48 -10.26
C ARG A 80 -1.76 0.33 -9.50
N LEU A 81 -1.32 1.25 -8.63
CA LEU A 81 -2.22 2.16 -7.94
C LEU A 81 -2.83 3.19 -8.91
N ALA A 82 -2.02 3.76 -9.81
CA ALA A 82 -2.52 4.68 -10.83
C ALA A 82 -3.57 4.01 -11.74
N ASP A 83 -3.27 2.81 -12.24
CA ASP A 83 -4.18 2.02 -13.08
C ASP A 83 -5.52 1.77 -12.37
N LEU A 84 -5.47 1.42 -11.08
CA LEU A 84 -6.67 1.21 -10.26
C LEU A 84 -7.48 2.49 -10.08
N VAL A 85 -6.83 3.63 -9.86
CA VAL A 85 -7.51 4.93 -9.72
C VAL A 85 -8.20 5.32 -11.03
N GLU A 86 -7.52 5.13 -12.16
CA GLU A 86 -8.09 5.39 -13.50
C GLU A 86 -9.31 4.51 -13.78
N GLU A 87 -9.22 3.21 -13.49
CA GLU A 87 -10.33 2.25 -13.65
C GLU A 87 -11.57 2.70 -12.86
N VAL A 88 -11.40 3.03 -11.57
CA VAL A 88 -12.50 3.45 -10.71
C VAL A 88 -13.08 4.79 -11.19
N ALA A 89 -12.25 5.74 -11.59
CA ALA A 89 -12.71 7.05 -12.07
C ALA A 89 -13.53 6.93 -13.37
N LEU A 90 -13.08 6.09 -14.31
CA LEU A 90 -13.79 5.84 -15.58
C LEU A 90 -15.11 5.08 -15.38
N ALA A 91 -15.15 4.15 -14.41
CA ALA A 91 -16.38 3.46 -14.03
C ALA A 91 -17.40 4.41 -13.37
N GLN A 92 -16.94 5.40 -12.61
CA GLN A 92 -17.78 6.41 -11.92
C GLN A 92 -18.23 7.54 -12.86
N ALA A 93 -17.53 7.77 -13.98
CA ALA A 93 -17.88 8.79 -14.97
C ALA A 93 -19.09 8.41 -15.84
N HIS A 94 -19.71 7.25 -15.62
CA HIS A 94 -20.95 6.86 -16.29
C HIS A 94 -22.16 6.71 -15.34
N PRO A 95 -22.70 7.80 -14.77
CA PRO A 95 -24.11 7.89 -14.42
C PRO A 95 -24.84 8.60 -15.56
N ALA A 96 -25.57 7.82 -16.37
CA ALA A 96 -26.61 8.23 -17.31
C ALA A 96 -26.41 9.60 -17.98
N ALA A 97 -26.15 9.58 -19.29
CA ALA A 97 -26.70 10.61 -20.17
C ALA A 97 -28.15 10.87 -19.73
N ARG A 98 -28.40 12.01 -19.06
CA ARG A 98 -29.77 12.44 -18.81
C ARG A 98 -30.38 12.55 -20.20
N PRO A 99 -31.45 11.79 -20.52
CA PRO A 99 -32.16 12.04 -21.75
C PRO A 99 -32.59 13.50 -21.69
N ASP A 100 -32.24 14.23 -22.75
CA ASP A 100 -32.78 15.54 -23.08
C ASP A 100 -34.30 15.47 -22.88
N ASP A 101 -34.81 15.99 -21.76
CA ASP A 101 -36.25 16.05 -21.54
C ASP A 101 -36.75 17.25 -22.33
N GLY A 102 -36.93 17.00 -23.63
CA GLY A 102 -37.55 17.90 -24.58
C GLY A 102 -39.00 18.22 -24.21
N ARG A 103 -39.20 18.95 -23.10
CA ARG A 103 -40.46 19.62 -22.76
C ARG A 103 -40.37 21.06 -23.17
N GLN A 104 -40.61 21.18 -24.47
CA GLN A 104 -41.37 22.23 -25.12
C GLN A 104 -42.34 22.95 -24.17
N ALA A 105 -42.26 24.27 -24.23
CA ALA A 105 -43.16 25.29 -23.74
C ALA A 105 -44.59 24.84 -23.37
N ASP A 106 -45.00 25.15 -22.14
CA ASP A 106 -46.34 25.67 -21.81
C ASP A 106 -46.34 26.07 -20.31
N ASP A 107 -45.85 27.29 -20.01
CA ASP A 107 -46.03 27.93 -18.71
C ASP A 107 -47.24 28.89 -18.79
N PRO A 108 -48.38 28.59 -18.15
CA PRO A 108 -49.58 29.43 -18.20
C PRO A 108 -49.43 30.79 -17.49
N ILE A 109 -48.31 31.05 -16.81
CA ILE A 109 -48.16 32.23 -15.95
C ILE A 109 -47.72 33.48 -16.72
N GLN A 110 -47.15 33.35 -17.93
CA GLN A 110 -46.65 34.52 -18.69
C GLN A 110 -47.71 35.30 -19.51
N GLN A 111 -48.99 34.91 -19.51
CA GLN A 111 -50.04 35.62 -20.28
C GLN A 111 -50.77 36.75 -19.53
N ARG A 112 -50.38 37.12 -18.30
CA ARG A 112 -51.08 38.19 -17.54
C ARG A 112 -50.50 39.61 -17.65
N GLU A 113 -49.47 39.85 -18.47
CA GLU A 113 -48.87 41.19 -18.60
C GLU A 113 -49.12 41.90 -19.96
N ALA A 114 -50.01 41.38 -20.81
CA ALA A 114 -50.29 41.99 -22.12
C ALA A 114 -51.64 42.73 -22.25
N LEU A 115 -52.36 42.97 -21.15
CA LEU A 115 -53.58 43.79 -21.14
C LEU A 115 -53.62 44.67 -19.87
N ALA A 116 -52.76 45.69 -19.85
CA ALA A 116 -52.92 46.91 -19.07
C ALA A 116 -52.27 48.07 -19.84
#